data_AF-F0ICM8-F1
#
_entry.id   AF-F0ICM8-F1
#
_cell.length_a   1.000
_cell.length_b   1.000
_cell.length_c   1.000
_cell.angle_alpha   90.00
_cell.angle_beta   90.00
_cell.angle_gamma   90.00
#
_symmetry.space_group_name_H-M   'P 1'
#
loop_
_entity.id
_entity.type
_entity.pdbx_description
1 polymer ?
#
loop_
_entity_poly.entity_id
_entity_poly.type
_entity_poly.pdbx_seq_one_letter_code
_entity_poly.pdbx_strand_id
1 'polypeptide(L)'
;MEKIDIVLEIPGIEQEKTKSINVTYKRLLLYGGARKASDNSSFYYASLNVKKDYGNDGEFIHEPVNTAKSLVDIINRQEDNSIQSLDVFCHGSEVALYFIKGSSINNNITEEEVEEKDLHSPLAIGRTTNAISNWNLSGDERLISDIDYNKFTTAAKIEIHGCNTAAVVRVAFWLDNLCEDLSENLYDAGKTNSVVIGHSTKANPNLPTTKIRKGESEKAWNIRKNKEQDYRHGERKVYNNGECILTTKKQGRITAEEIRNALSN
;
A
#
# COMPACT_ATOMS: atom_id res chain seq x y z
N MET A 1 16.05 -11.18 -3.95
CA MET A 1 16.61 -12.34 -3.20
C MET A 1 17.79 -11.82 -2.42
N GLU A 2 17.64 -11.75 -1.10
CA GLU A 2 18.69 -11.24 -0.22
C GLU A 2 19.50 -12.41 0.34
N LYS A 3 20.82 -12.25 0.36
CA LYS A 3 21.76 -13.25 0.84
C LYS A 3 22.20 -12.82 2.24
N ILE A 4 21.83 -13.60 3.25
CA ILE A 4 22.28 -13.37 4.62
C ILE A 4 23.39 -14.38 4.90
N ASP A 5 24.55 -13.87 5.29
CA ASP A 5 25.70 -14.68 5.70
C ASP A 5 25.70 -14.78 7.23
N ILE A 6 25.48 -15.99 7.74
CA ILE A 6 25.53 -16.28 9.18
C ILE A 6 26.90 -16.87 9.51
N VAL A 7 27.61 -16.24 10.44
CA VAL A 7 28.83 -16.76 11.05
C VAL A 7 28.44 -17.58 12.28
N LEU A 8 28.81 -18.85 12.30
CA LEU A 8 28.61 -19.73 13.45
C LEU A 8 29.96 -19.94 14.14
N GLU A 9 30.09 -19.44 15.36
CA GLU A 9 31.20 -19.80 16.24
C GLU A 9 30.90 -21.14 16.90
N ILE A 10 31.68 -22.17 16.56
CA ILE A 10 31.57 -23.49 17.19
C ILE A 10 32.77 -23.65 18.13
N PRO A 11 32.57 -23.75 19.45
CA PRO A 11 33.66 -23.91 20.40
C PRO A 11 34.54 -25.11 20.04
N GLY A 12 35.84 -24.87 19.82
CA GLY A 12 36.83 -25.90 19.47
C GLY A 12 37.04 -26.17 17.98
N ILE A 13 36.44 -25.39 17.08
CA ILE A 13 36.71 -25.44 15.63
C ILE A 13 37.25 -24.07 15.17
N GLU A 14 38.51 -24.01 14.73
CA GLU A 14 39.19 -22.77 14.28
C GLU A 14 38.69 -22.22 12.92
N GLN A 15 37.71 -22.86 12.28
CA GLN A 15 37.17 -22.40 10.99
C GLN A 15 35.77 -21.80 11.15
N GLU A 16 35.67 -20.50 10.89
CA GLU A 16 34.39 -19.84 10.62
C GLU A 16 33.72 -20.49 9.41
N LYS A 17 32.58 -21.14 9.64
CA LYS A 17 31.72 -21.61 8.55
C LYS A 17 30.65 -20.56 8.29
N THR A 18 30.80 -19.82 7.21
CA THR A 18 29.75 -18.95 6.70
C THR A 18 28.69 -19.81 6.02
N LYS A 19 27.44 -19.74 6.49
CA LYS A 19 26.30 -20.33 5.80
C LYS A 19 25.46 -19.21 5.19
N SER A 20 25.36 -19.23 3.87
CA SER A 20 24.50 -18.31 3.14
C SER A 20 23.08 -18.86 3.09
N ILE A 21 22.11 -18.07 3.55
CA ILE A 21 20.68 -18.40 3.45
C ILE A 21 20.06 -17.47 2.41
N ASN A 22 19.29 -18.06 1.49
CA ASN A 22 18.43 -17.29 0.58
C ASN A 22 17.10 -17.05 1.28
N VAL A 23 16.81 -15.80 1.60
CA VAL A 23 15.48 -15.43 2.09
C VAL A 23 14.66 -14.91 0.91
N THR A 24 13.50 -15.53 0.70
CA THR A 24 12.54 -15.10 -0.31
C THR A 24 11.39 -14.41 0.40
N TYR A 25 11.42 -13.08 0.40
CA TYR A 25 10.35 -12.28 0.96
C TYR A 25 9.20 -12.10 -0.04
N LYS A 26 8.00 -11.83 0.50
CA LYS A 26 6.79 -11.52 -0.26
C LYS A 26 6.70 -10.02 -0.55
N ARG A 27 6.21 -9.68 -1.74
CA ARG A 27 5.78 -8.34 -2.16
C ARG A 27 4.31 -8.39 -2.54
N LEU A 28 3.48 -7.78 -1.71
CA LEU A 28 2.04 -7.72 -1.92
C LEU A 28 1.72 -6.49 -2.74
N LEU A 29 1.05 -6.68 -3.87
CA LEU A 29 0.56 -5.64 -4.77
C LEU A 29 -0.95 -5.81 -4.88
N LEU A 30 -1.70 -5.09 -4.04
CA LEU A 30 -3.15 -5.28 -3.90
C LEU A 30 -3.88 -4.10 -4.52
N TYR A 31 -4.86 -4.35 -5.39
CA TYR A 31 -5.50 -3.30 -6.17
C TYR A 31 -7.03 -3.45 -6.26
N GLY A 32 -7.76 -2.35 -6.35
CA GLY A 32 -9.21 -2.37 -6.63
C GLY A 32 -10.03 -1.57 -5.62
N GLY A 33 -11.27 -2.02 -5.39
CA GLY A 33 -12.17 -1.43 -4.39
C GLY A 33 -13.01 -0.25 -4.88
N ALA A 34 -12.83 0.25 -6.10
CA ALA A 34 -13.60 1.40 -6.60
C ALA A 34 -14.92 0.98 -7.25
N ARG A 35 -15.93 1.86 -7.19
CA ARG A 35 -17.21 1.67 -7.89
C ARG A 35 -17.06 1.62 -9.41
N LYS A 36 -16.12 2.36 -9.98
CA LYS A 36 -15.92 2.47 -11.43
C LYS A 36 -14.87 1.48 -11.91
N ALA A 37 -15.21 0.71 -12.94
CA ALA A 37 -14.29 -0.18 -13.65
C ALA A 37 -13.04 0.55 -14.15
N SER A 38 -13.18 1.81 -14.57
CA SER A 38 -12.05 2.65 -15.02
C SER A 38 -11.01 2.91 -13.93
N ASP A 39 -11.47 3.12 -12.70
CA ASP A 39 -10.59 3.40 -11.56
C ASP A 39 -9.86 2.12 -11.17
N ASN A 40 -10.59 1.00 -11.07
CA ASN A 40 -10.01 -0.33 -10.83
C ASN A 40 -8.99 -0.72 -11.91
N SER A 41 -9.30 -0.42 -13.18
CA SER A 41 -8.37 -0.62 -14.29
C SER A 41 -7.10 0.21 -14.10
N SER A 42 -7.25 1.46 -13.63
CA SER A 42 -6.11 2.33 -13.36
C SER A 42 -5.23 1.84 -12.21
N PHE A 43 -5.85 1.33 -11.14
CA PHE A 43 -5.13 0.68 -10.04
C PHE A 43 -4.37 -0.57 -10.52
N TYR A 44 -5.00 -1.40 -11.34
CA TYR A 44 -4.38 -2.58 -11.92
C TYR A 44 -3.14 -2.22 -12.74
N TYR A 45 -3.23 -1.29 -13.69
CA TYR A 45 -2.08 -0.94 -14.52
C TYR A 45 -0.96 -0.23 -13.74
N ALA A 46 -1.30 0.62 -12.77
CA ALA A 46 -0.31 1.21 -11.89
C ALA A 46 0.44 0.15 -11.07
N SER A 47 -0.28 -0.87 -10.55
CA SER A 47 0.34 -1.98 -9.83
C SER A 47 1.30 -2.80 -10.69
N LEU A 48 1.04 -2.93 -12.00
CA LEU A 48 1.96 -3.58 -12.93
C LEU A 48 3.26 -2.78 -13.13
N ASN A 49 3.18 -1.45 -13.12
CA ASN A 49 4.36 -0.59 -13.22
C ASN A 49 5.21 -0.68 -11.94
N VAL A 50 4.58 -0.73 -10.77
CA VAL A 50 5.29 -0.99 -9.51
C VAL A 50 5.92 -2.39 -9.50
N LYS A 51 5.21 -3.42 -9.96
CA LYS A 51 5.75 -4.78 -10.11
C LYS A 51 7.01 -4.79 -10.98
N LYS A 52 6.97 -4.08 -12.11
CA LYS A 52 8.08 -3.97 -13.05
C LYS A 52 9.31 -3.32 -12.40
N ASP A 53 9.11 -2.28 -11.58
CA ASP A 53 10.20 -1.60 -10.87
C ASP A 53 10.86 -2.47 -9.80
N TYR A 54 10.11 -3.38 -9.18
CA TYR A 54 10.68 -4.37 -8.26
C TYR A 54 11.47 -5.47 -9.01
N GLY A 55 11.21 -5.69 -10.30
CA GLY A 55 11.92 -6.69 -11.10
C GLY A 55 11.75 -8.11 -10.54
N ASN A 56 12.86 -8.81 -10.30
CA ASN A 56 12.88 -10.17 -9.74
C ASN A 56 13.09 -10.19 -8.21
N ASP A 57 12.85 -9.07 -7.54
CA ASP A 57 13.13 -8.95 -6.13
C ASP A 57 11.99 -9.49 -5.25
N GLY A 58 12.08 -10.78 -4.88
CA GLY A 58 11.10 -11.44 -4.02
C GLY A 58 9.96 -12.10 -4.78
N GLU A 59 9.03 -12.70 -4.05
CA GLU A 59 7.85 -13.36 -4.61
C GLU A 59 6.66 -12.40 -4.59
N PHE A 60 5.96 -12.27 -5.72
CA PHE A 60 4.84 -11.34 -5.83
C PHE A 60 3.51 -12.02 -5.54
N ILE A 61 2.73 -11.41 -4.65
CA ILE A 61 1.29 -11.66 -4.51
C ILE A 61 0.58 -10.46 -5.14
N HIS A 62 0.02 -10.66 -6.34
CA HIS A 62 -0.62 -9.61 -7.13
C HIS A 62 -2.08 -9.96 -7.34
N GLU A 63 -2.95 -9.47 -6.45
CA GLU A 63 -4.35 -9.88 -6.35
C GLU A 63 -5.28 -8.66 -6.29
N PRO A 64 -6.49 -8.75 -6.89
CA PRO A 64 -7.50 -7.75 -6.67
C PRO A 64 -8.05 -7.83 -5.24
N VAL A 65 -8.35 -6.67 -4.65
CA VAL A 65 -9.07 -6.55 -3.37
C VAL A 65 -10.30 -5.69 -3.57
N ASN A 66 -11.43 -6.15 -3.04
CA ASN A 66 -12.72 -5.43 -3.13
C ASN A 66 -13.42 -5.30 -1.77
N THR A 67 -12.77 -5.74 -0.70
CA THR A 67 -13.19 -5.55 0.69
C THR A 67 -11.97 -5.36 1.58
N ALA A 68 -12.11 -4.61 2.68
CA ALA A 68 -11.05 -4.51 3.69
C ALA A 68 -10.75 -5.87 4.32
N LYS A 69 -11.77 -6.72 4.53
CA LYS A 69 -11.58 -8.11 4.94
C LYS A 69 -10.63 -8.87 4.02
N SER A 70 -10.83 -8.81 2.70
CA SER A 70 -9.95 -9.52 1.75
C SER A 70 -8.51 -9.03 1.83
N LEU A 71 -8.30 -7.71 1.99
CA LEU A 71 -6.96 -7.14 2.16
C LEU A 71 -6.29 -7.66 3.44
N VAL A 72 -6.99 -7.61 4.57
CA VAL A 72 -6.47 -8.08 5.86
C VAL A 72 -6.22 -9.59 5.85
N ASP A 73 -7.13 -10.38 5.29
CA ASP A 73 -6.95 -11.84 5.17
C ASP A 73 -5.72 -12.19 4.32
N ILE A 74 -5.47 -11.46 3.22
CA ILE A 74 -4.27 -11.66 2.38
C ILE A 74 -2.99 -11.36 3.15
N ILE A 75 -2.98 -10.32 3.98
CA ILE A 75 -1.83 -9.98 4.83
C ILE A 75 -1.65 -11.04 5.91
N ASN A 76 -2.70 -11.33 6.69
CA ASN A 76 -2.63 -12.14 7.89
C ASN A 76 -2.37 -13.63 7.61
N ARG A 77 -2.67 -14.11 6.39
CA ARG A 77 -2.36 -15.50 5.98
C ARG A 77 -0.90 -15.72 5.60
N GLN A 78 -0.06 -14.67 5.57
CA GLN A 78 1.37 -14.82 5.29
C GLN A 78 2.11 -15.35 6.52
N GLU A 79 3.28 -15.93 6.28
CA GLU A 79 4.19 -16.33 7.36
C GLU A 79 4.75 -15.10 8.08
N ASP A 80 5.08 -15.26 9.35
CA ASP A 80 5.71 -14.19 10.15
C ASP A 80 7.03 -13.74 9.51
N ASN A 81 7.29 -12.43 9.56
CA ASN A 81 8.49 -11.79 8.99
C ASN A 81 8.73 -12.13 7.51
N SER A 82 7.68 -12.34 6.72
CA SER A 82 7.81 -12.67 5.30
C SER A 82 7.48 -11.51 4.37
N ILE A 83 6.68 -10.53 4.79
CA ILE A 83 6.24 -9.42 3.94
C ILE A 83 7.29 -8.29 3.96
N GLN A 84 7.97 -8.09 2.83
CA GLN A 84 8.95 -7.02 2.65
C GLN A 84 8.33 -5.75 2.07
N SER A 85 7.24 -5.86 1.32
CA SER A 85 6.46 -4.70 0.92
C SER A 85 4.98 -5.01 0.73
N LEU A 86 4.17 -3.99 0.99
CA LEU A 86 2.75 -3.95 0.68
C LEU A 86 2.47 -2.65 -0.08
N ASP A 87 2.03 -2.76 -1.33
CA ASP A 87 1.53 -1.63 -2.11
C ASP A 87 0.02 -1.79 -2.28
N VAL A 88 -0.77 -0.79 -1.86
CA VAL A 88 -2.24 -0.82 -1.94
C VAL A 88 -2.73 0.26 -2.91
N PHE A 89 -3.36 -0.15 -4.00
CA PHE A 89 -3.91 0.71 -5.06
C PHE A 89 -5.42 0.77 -4.95
N CYS A 90 -5.92 1.77 -4.23
CA CYS A 90 -7.34 1.98 -3.98
C CYS A 90 -7.63 3.47 -3.75
N HIS A 91 -8.92 3.81 -3.59
CA HIS A 91 -9.29 5.12 -3.06
C HIS A 91 -9.05 5.17 -1.54
N GLY A 92 -8.80 6.37 -1.03
CA GLY A 92 -8.57 6.58 0.39
C GLY A 92 -8.80 8.02 0.80
N SER A 93 -8.59 8.23 2.10
CA SER A 93 -8.66 9.50 2.79
C SER A 93 -7.64 9.51 3.92
N GLU A 94 -7.64 10.60 4.68
CA GLU A 94 -6.86 10.78 5.89
C GLU A 94 -7.14 9.71 6.95
N VAL A 95 -8.30 9.04 6.95
CA VAL A 95 -8.72 8.14 8.04
C VAL A 95 -9.07 6.71 7.63
N ALA A 96 -9.09 6.42 6.32
CA ALA A 96 -9.51 5.11 5.82
C ALA A 96 -9.12 4.86 4.36
N LEU A 97 -9.02 3.58 4.01
CA LEU A 97 -9.06 3.07 2.64
C LEU A 97 -10.48 2.62 2.30
N TYR A 98 -10.92 2.90 1.07
CA TYR A 98 -12.29 2.65 0.64
C TYR A 98 -12.37 1.50 -0.34
N PHE A 99 -13.13 0.47 0.03
CA PHE A 99 -13.47 -0.64 -0.84
C PHE A 99 -14.98 -0.81 -0.95
N ILE A 100 -15.40 -1.20 -2.14
CA ILE A 100 -16.78 -1.52 -2.48
C ILE A 100 -16.86 -3.00 -2.83
N LYS A 101 -17.63 -3.75 -2.04
CA LYS A 101 -17.84 -5.19 -2.22
C LYS A 101 -18.42 -5.47 -3.60
N GLY A 102 -17.85 -6.47 -4.28
CA GLY A 102 -18.23 -6.82 -5.66
C GLY A 102 -17.66 -5.92 -6.75
N SER A 103 -16.86 -4.91 -6.41
CA SER A 103 -16.13 -4.12 -7.41
C SER A 103 -15.14 -4.96 -8.20
N SER A 104 -14.97 -4.63 -9.48
CA SER A 104 -13.95 -5.23 -10.34
C SER A 104 -13.54 -4.30 -11.48
N ILE A 105 -12.57 -4.75 -12.29
CA ILE A 105 -12.18 -4.06 -13.53
C ILE A 105 -13.19 -4.19 -14.67
N ASN A 106 -14.23 -5.03 -14.51
CA ASN A 106 -15.17 -5.39 -15.58
C ASN A 106 -16.58 -4.79 -15.41
N ASN A 107 -16.91 -4.23 -14.25
CA ASN A 107 -18.23 -3.68 -13.97
C ASN A 107 -18.16 -2.36 -13.22
N ASN A 108 -19.14 -1.51 -13.49
CA ASN A 108 -19.45 -0.37 -12.65
C ASN A 108 -20.51 -0.78 -11.62
N ILE A 109 -20.47 -0.15 -10.45
CA ILE A 109 -21.51 -0.25 -9.41
C ILE A 109 -22.03 1.17 -9.18
N THR A 110 -23.34 1.37 -9.21
CA THR A 110 -23.94 2.70 -8.98
C THR A 110 -23.87 3.09 -7.50
N GLU A 111 -24.13 4.36 -7.16
CA GLU A 111 -24.27 4.77 -5.75
C GLU A 111 -25.46 4.08 -5.08
N GLU A 112 -26.60 4.06 -5.79
CA GLU A 112 -27.83 3.41 -5.36
C GLU A 112 -27.60 1.92 -5.03
N GLU A 113 -26.89 1.19 -5.89
CA GLU A 113 -26.56 -0.21 -5.61
C GLU A 113 -25.66 -0.38 -4.38
N VAL A 114 -24.78 0.58 -4.09
CA VAL A 114 -23.92 0.54 -2.90
C VAL A 114 -24.75 0.75 -1.64
N GLU A 115 -25.68 1.71 -1.68
CA GLU A 115 -26.55 2.05 -0.55
C GLU A 115 -27.59 0.95 -0.28
N GLU A 116 -28.22 0.40 -1.32
CA GLU A 116 -29.28 -0.63 -1.20
C GLU A 116 -28.76 -1.99 -0.75
N LYS A 117 -27.50 -2.32 -1.09
CA LYS A 117 -26.89 -3.64 -0.82
C LYS A 117 -25.80 -3.58 0.25
N ASP A 118 -25.67 -2.45 0.94
CA ASP A 118 -24.68 -2.19 1.97
C ASP A 118 -23.26 -2.61 1.54
N LEU A 119 -22.76 -2.06 0.42
CA LEU A 119 -21.51 -2.56 -0.18
C LEU A 119 -20.23 -1.91 0.36
N HIS A 120 -20.32 -0.98 1.32
CA HIS A 120 -19.12 -0.34 1.86
C HIS A 120 -18.32 -1.30 2.75
N SER A 121 -17.03 -1.44 2.45
CA SER A 121 -16.11 -2.30 3.19
C SER A 121 -14.77 -1.56 3.45
N PRO A 122 -14.78 -0.49 4.25
CA PRO A 122 -13.58 0.31 4.52
C PRO A 122 -12.55 -0.41 5.39
N LEU A 123 -11.27 -0.03 5.25
CA LEU A 123 -10.23 -0.26 6.23
C LEU A 123 -9.96 1.07 6.96
N ALA A 124 -10.37 1.21 8.21
CA ALA A 124 -10.32 2.48 8.94
C ALA A 124 -9.33 2.46 10.11
N ILE A 125 -8.89 3.65 10.54
CA ILE A 125 -8.02 3.81 11.72
C ILE A 125 -8.68 3.30 13.02
N GLY A 126 -9.99 3.43 13.17
CA GLY A 126 -10.69 3.05 14.38
C GLY A 126 -12.20 2.88 14.24
N ARG A 127 -12.84 2.30 15.26
CA ARG A 127 -14.31 2.07 15.25
C ARG A 127 -15.10 3.37 15.22
N THR A 128 -14.59 4.41 15.86
CA THR A 128 -15.24 5.72 15.93
C THR A 128 -15.26 6.41 14.57
N THR A 129 -14.20 6.28 13.76
CA THR A 129 -14.20 6.80 12.39
C THR A 129 -15.14 6.03 11.46
N ASN A 130 -15.26 4.70 11.64
CA ASN A 130 -16.28 3.89 10.98
C ASN A 130 -17.72 4.24 11.40
N ALA A 131 -17.93 4.66 12.65
CA ALA A 131 -19.26 5.03 13.15
C ALA A 131 -19.67 6.46 12.71
N ILE A 132 -18.71 7.39 12.60
CA ILE A 132 -18.97 8.78 12.19
C ILE A 132 -19.16 8.90 10.68
N SER A 133 -18.64 7.96 9.88
CA SER A 133 -18.74 8.01 8.42
C SER A 133 -20.14 7.71 7.86
N ASN A 134 -21.11 7.30 8.70
CA ASN A 134 -22.50 6.99 8.31
C ASN A 134 -22.62 6.05 7.10
N TRP A 135 -21.66 5.13 6.91
CA TRP A 135 -21.72 4.18 5.81
C TRP A 135 -22.65 3.01 6.12
N ASN A 136 -23.34 2.55 5.08
CA ASN A 136 -24.01 1.27 5.05
C ASN A 136 -22.98 0.14 4.87
N LEU A 137 -22.52 -0.42 5.99
CA LEU A 137 -21.39 -1.35 6.05
C LEU A 137 -21.77 -2.77 5.63
N SER A 138 -20.88 -3.43 4.88
CA SER A 138 -21.10 -4.76 4.30
C SER A 138 -20.84 -5.94 5.25
N GLY A 139 -20.42 -5.67 6.48
CA GLY A 139 -19.90 -6.67 7.43
C GLY A 139 -18.47 -7.15 7.12
N ASP A 140 -17.87 -6.66 6.04
CA ASP A 140 -16.49 -6.97 5.64
C ASP A 140 -15.52 -5.80 5.91
N GLU A 141 -15.98 -4.75 6.59
CA GLU A 141 -15.13 -3.67 7.10
C GLU A 141 -14.08 -4.20 8.06
N ARG A 142 -12.92 -3.56 8.10
CA ARG A 142 -11.84 -3.87 9.05
C ARG A 142 -11.25 -2.59 9.61
N LEU A 143 -10.53 -2.75 10.70
CA LEU A 143 -9.66 -1.73 11.26
C LEU A 143 -8.21 -2.04 10.89
N ILE A 144 -7.37 -1.02 10.86
CA ILE A 144 -5.92 -1.24 10.75
C ILE A 144 -5.38 -2.07 11.91
N SER A 145 -6.04 -2.07 13.07
CA SER A 145 -5.72 -2.93 14.21
C SER A 145 -6.03 -4.41 13.97
N ASP A 146 -6.80 -4.75 12.93
CA ASP A 146 -7.08 -6.14 12.56
C ASP A 146 -5.94 -6.77 11.74
N ILE A 147 -4.95 -5.97 11.32
CA ILE A 147 -3.75 -6.44 10.63
C ILE A 147 -2.80 -7.10 11.65
N ASP A 148 -2.31 -8.30 11.33
CA ASP A 148 -1.25 -8.94 12.09
C ASP A 148 0.11 -8.41 11.63
N TYR A 149 0.62 -7.41 12.34
CA TYR A 149 1.89 -6.75 11.99
C TYR A 149 3.11 -7.66 12.13
N ASN A 150 2.99 -8.82 12.79
CA ASN A 150 4.09 -9.79 12.85
C ASN A 150 4.44 -10.36 11.47
N LYS A 151 3.53 -10.29 10.50
CA LYS A 151 3.76 -10.77 9.13
C LYS A 151 4.81 -9.96 8.38
N PHE A 152 5.05 -8.71 8.79
CA PHE A 152 6.01 -7.83 8.15
C PHE A 152 7.45 -8.06 8.63
N THR A 153 8.41 -7.88 7.73
CA THR A 153 9.84 -7.85 8.07
C THR A 153 10.14 -6.60 8.91
N THR A 154 11.28 -6.58 9.61
CA THR A 154 11.69 -5.44 10.44
C THR A 154 11.90 -4.15 9.64
N ALA A 155 12.17 -4.26 8.34
CA ALA A 155 12.40 -3.14 7.42
C ALA A 155 11.38 -3.14 6.27
N ALA A 156 10.13 -3.50 6.55
CA ALA A 156 9.08 -3.57 5.55
C ALA A 156 8.67 -2.17 5.07
N LYS A 157 8.16 -2.10 3.84
CA LYS A 157 7.63 -0.87 3.25
C LYS A 157 6.16 -1.02 2.91
N ILE A 158 5.29 -0.24 3.54
CA ILE A 158 3.89 -0.10 3.14
C ILE A 158 3.75 1.18 2.31
N GLU A 159 3.21 1.11 1.10
CA GLU A 159 2.94 2.29 0.26
C GLU A 159 1.47 2.29 -0.20
N ILE A 160 0.76 3.35 0.16
CA ILE A 160 -0.66 3.52 -0.10
C ILE A 160 -0.83 4.56 -1.20
N HIS A 161 -1.43 4.13 -2.31
CA HIS A 161 -1.60 4.95 -3.52
C HIS A 161 -2.95 5.69 -3.54
N GLY A 162 -3.64 5.73 -2.40
CA GLY A 162 -4.90 6.46 -2.19
C GLY A 162 -4.70 7.94 -1.95
N CYS A 163 -5.76 8.73 -2.15
CA CYS A 163 -5.74 10.17 -1.96
C CYS A 163 -5.64 10.54 -0.47
N ASN A 164 -4.87 11.58 -0.14
CA ASN A 164 -4.81 12.19 1.20
C ASN A 164 -4.49 11.25 2.36
N THR A 165 -3.99 10.04 2.13
CA THR A 165 -3.72 9.04 3.18
C THR A 165 -2.62 9.47 4.15
N ALA A 166 -1.80 10.45 3.75
CA ALA A 166 -0.79 11.12 4.56
C ALA A 166 -1.09 12.62 4.76
N ALA A 167 -2.31 13.07 4.48
CA ALA A 167 -2.72 14.43 4.78
C ALA A 167 -3.18 14.50 6.24
N VAL A 168 -2.77 15.55 6.94
CA VAL A 168 -3.10 15.72 8.35
C VAL A 168 -4.56 16.08 8.47
N VAL A 169 -5.34 15.28 9.19
CA VAL A 169 -6.69 15.65 9.61
C VAL A 169 -6.71 16.02 11.08
N ARG A 170 -7.57 16.96 11.44
CA ARG A 170 -7.79 17.35 12.84
C ARG A 170 -8.98 16.55 13.37
N VAL A 171 -8.72 15.46 14.08
CA VAL A 171 -9.77 14.71 14.79
C VAL A 171 -9.89 15.28 16.20
N ALA A 172 -10.86 16.17 16.39
CA ALA A 172 -11.04 16.93 17.63
C ALA A 172 -9.77 17.70 18.08
N PHE A 173 -9.04 17.18 19.08
CA PHE A 173 -7.84 17.79 19.65
C PHE A 173 -6.51 17.18 19.17
N TRP A 174 -6.56 16.13 18.35
CA TRP A 174 -5.39 15.41 17.83
C TRP A 174 -5.24 15.65 16.32
N LEU A 175 -3.99 15.65 15.85
CA LEU A 175 -3.65 15.61 14.43
C LEU A 175 -3.24 14.18 14.14
N ASP A 176 -3.81 13.59 13.10
CA ASP A 176 -3.60 12.18 12.78
C ASP A 176 -3.82 11.94 11.28
N ASN A 177 -3.31 10.83 10.77
CA ASN A 177 -3.60 10.29 9.45
C ASN A 177 -3.34 8.78 9.39
N LEU A 178 -3.97 8.11 8.42
CA LEU A 178 -3.87 6.67 8.24
C LEU A 178 -2.42 6.15 8.17
N CYS A 179 -1.51 6.89 7.53
CA CYS A 179 -0.11 6.47 7.42
C CYS A 179 0.66 6.57 8.74
N GLU A 180 0.30 7.52 9.59
CA GLU A 180 0.85 7.71 10.93
C GLU A 180 0.53 6.49 11.81
N ASP A 181 -0.77 6.20 12.01
CA ASP A 181 -1.22 5.04 12.79
C ASP A 181 -0.68 3.70 12.28
N LEU A 182 -0.64 3.48 10.96
CA LEU A 182 -0.07 2.26 10.39
C LEU A 182 1.42 2.12 10.74
N SER A 183 2.14 3.24 10.79
CA SER A 183 3.57 3.24 11.11
C SER A 183 3.85 3.03 12.60
N GLU A 184 2.96 3.53 13.48
CA GLU A 184 2.99 3.24 14.92
C GLU A 184 2.72 1.77 15.18
N ASN A 185 1.66 1.21 14.58
CA ASN A 185 1.34 -0.22 14.75
C ASN A 185 2.47 -1.16 14.28
N LEU A 186 3.17 -0.80 13.19
CA LEU A 186 4.38 -1.51 12.77
C LEU A 186 5.50 -1.42 13.82
N TYR A 187 5.73 -0.23 14.37
CA TYR A 187 6.78 -0.01 15.36
C TYR A 187 6.49 -0.75 16.66
N ASP A 188 5.26 -0.70 17.15
CA ASP A 188 4.78 -1.41 18.34
C ASP A 188 4.91 -2.93 18.20
N ALA A 189 4.77 -3.45 16.98
CA ALA A 189 5.03 -4.85 16.64
C ALA A 189 6.54 -5.18 16.46
N GLY A 190 7.44 -4.26 16.84
CA GLY A 190 8.89 -4.42 16.78
C GLY A 190 9.49 -4.25 15.38
N LYS A 191 8.75 -3.69 14.42
CA LYS A 191 9.23 -3.49 13.03
C LYS A 191 9.88 -2.12 12.88
N THR A 192 10.89 -1.86 13.71
CA THR A 192 11.44 -0.52 13.97
C THR A 192 12.02 0.21 12.76
N ASN A 193 12.47 -0.51 11.73
CA ASN A 193 13.00 0.07 10.49
C ASN A 193 11.96 0.13 9.35
N SER A 194 10.70 -0.21 9.64
CA SER A 194 9.63 -0.23 8.65
C SER A 194 9.05 1.16 8.46
N VAL A 195 8.54 1.42 7.26
CA VAL A 195 7.98 2.72 6.91
C VAL A 195 6.64 2.60 6.20
N VAL A 196 5.81 3.62 6.38
CA VAL A 196 4.55 3.79 5.66
C VAL A 196 4.61 5.03 4.79
N ILE A 197 4.20 4.90 3.55
CA ILE A 197 4.25 5.96 2.54
C ILE A 197 2.84 6.24 2.06
N GLY A 198 2.46 7.51 2.02
CA GLY A 198 1.15 7.94 1.51
C GLY A 198 1.20 9.28 0.82
N HIS A 199 0.08 9.66 0.20
CA HIS A 199 -0.08 10.95 -0.47
C HIS A 199 -0.67 11.99 0.50
N SER A 200 -0.08 13.19 0.54
CA SER A 200 -0.62 14.33 1.30
C SER A 200 -1.67 15.13 0.52
N THR A 201 -1.91 14.76 -0.74
CA THR A 201 -2.86 15.41 -1.64
C THR A 201 -3.66 14.38 -2.42
N LYS A 202 -4.61 14.83 -3.25
CA LYS A 202 -5.27 13.96 -4.23
C LYS A 202 -4.24 13.28 -5.12
N ALA A 203 -4.28 11.95 -5.14
CA ALA A 203 -3.47 11.13 -6.02
C ALA A 203 -4.15 11.03 -7.40
N ASN A 204 -3.36 10.93 -8.47
CA ASN A 204 -3.85 10.80 -9.84
C ASN A 204 -2.96 9.78 -10.54
N PRO A 205 -3.49 8.86 -11.37
CA PRO A 205 -2.65 7.92 -12.11
C PRO A 205 -1.99 8.52 -13.36
N ASN A 206 -2.45 9.69 -13.82
CA ASN A 206 -2.11 10.22 -15.14
C ASN A 206 -0.85 11.08 -15.11
N LEU A 207 0.23 10.58 -15.71
CA LEU A 207 1.48 11.30 -15.95
C LEU A 207 1.37 12.27 -17.14
N PRO A 208 2.26 13.26 -17.29
CA PRO A 208 2.32 14.09 -18.50
C PRO A 208 2.38 13.28 -19.81
N THR A 209 3.03 12.11 -19.78
CA THR A 209 3.12 11.19 -20.91
C THR A 209 1.77 10.60 -21.31
N THR A 210 0.81 10.51 -20.37
CA THR A 210 -0.53 9.96 -20.63
C THR A 210 -1.43 10.87 -21.44
N LYS A 211 -1.02 12.10 -21.79
CA LYS A 211 -1.80 12.98 -22.68
C LYS A 211 -1.88 12.40 -24.09
N ILE A 212 -3.00 12.65 -24.77
CA ILE A 212 -3.18 12.27 -26.18
C ILE A 212 -2.16 13.01 -27.04
N ARG A 213 -1.48 12.29 -27.94
CA ARG A 213 -0.49 12.87 -28.84
C ARG A 213 -1.17 13.34 -30.13
N LYS A 214 -0.61 14.37 -30.77
CA LYS A 214 -1.14 14.88 -32.05
C LYS A 214 -1.13 13.75 -33.10
N GLY A 215 -2.28 13.48 -33.71
CA GLY A 215 -2.44 12.40 -34.70
C GLY A 215 -2.64 11.00 -34.12
N GLU A 216 -2.66 10.85 -32.80
CA GLU A 216 -2.98 9.58 -32.14
C GLU A 216 -4.49 9.37 -32.08
N SER A 217 -4.96 8.16 -32.43
CA SER A 217 -6.37 7.82 -32.27
C SER A 217 -6.71 7.61 -30.81
N GLU A 218 -7.97 7.84 -30.43
CA GLU A 218 -8.44 7.62 -29.06
C GLU A 218 -8.20 6.17 -28.57
N LYS A 219 -8.34 5.19 -29.46
CA LYS A 219 -8.05 3.78 -29.15
C LYS A 219 -6.58 3.56 -28.83
N ALA A 220 -5.68 4.08 -29.66
CA ALA A 220 -4.23 3.96 -29.43
C ALA A 220 -3.80 4.69 -28.15
N TRP A 221 -4.36 5.89 -27.95
CA TRP A 221 -4.15 6.68 -26.75
C TRP A 221 -4.60 5.94 -25.49
N ASN A 222 -5.81 5.37 -25.45
CA ASN A 222 -6.31 4.65 -24.28
C ASN A 222 -5.44 3.43 -23.93
N ILE A 223 -4.99 2.65 -24.92
CA ILE A 223 -4.08 1.52 -24.69
C ILE A 223 -2.76 1.98 -24.08
N ARG A 224 -2.19 3.07 -24.60
CA ARG A 224 -0.91 3.61 -24.14
C ARG A 224 -1.03 4.25 -22.75
N LYS A 225 -2.03 5.13 -22.57
CA LYS A 225 -2.37 5.79 -21.30
C LYS A 225 -2.42 4.78 -20.18
N ASN A 226 -3.23 3.73 -20.33
CA ASN A 226 -3.41 2.71 -19.30
C ASN A 226 -2.08 2.09 -18.87
N LYS A 227 -1.23 1.71 -19.83
CA LYS A 227 0.10 1.14 -19.54
C LYS A 227 1.06 2.10 -18.85
N GLU A 228 0.88 3.41 -19.00
CA GLU A 228 1.74 4.45 -18.44
C GLU A 228 1.23 4.97 -17.08
N GLN A 229 0.11 4.47 -16.55
CA GLN A 229 -0.44 4.96 -15.29
C GLN A 229 0.46 4.65 -14.09
N ASP A 230 0.66 5.63 -13.22
CA ASP A 230 1.45 5.50 -11.99
C ASP A 230 0.95 6.53 -10.99
N TYR A 231 0.79 6.17 -9.73
CA TYR A 231 0.36 7.09 -8.67
C TYR A 231 1.54 7.73 -7.94
N ARG A 232 2.77 7.23 -8.12
CA ARG A 232 3.98 7.67 -7.40
C ARG A 232 4.53 8.97 -7.96
N HIS A 233 3.68 9.98 -8.06
CA HIS A 233 4.02 11.33 -8.43
C HIS A 233 3.20 12.32 -7.58
N GLY A 234 3.65 13.56 -7.53
CA GLY A 234 3.12 14.51 -6.55
C GLY A 234 3.73 14.29 -5.17
N GLU A 235 3.18 14.96 -4.16
CA GLU A 235 3.74 14.93 -2.81
C GLU A 235 3.39 13.63 -2.09
N ARG A 236 4.42 13.00 -1.54
CA ARG A 236 4.34 11.81 -0.71
C ARG A 236 5.11 12.05 0.58
N LYS A 237 4.59 11.51 1.66
CA LYS A 237 5.25 11.52 2.97
C LYS A 237 5.59 10.09 3.38
N VAL A 238 6.70 9.95 4.09
CA VAL A 238 7.17 8.70 4.67
C VAL A 238 7.10 8.85 6.19
N TYR A 239 6.46 7.88 6.83
CA TYR A 239 6.29 7.81 8.27
C TYR A 239 7.02 6.60 8.84
N ASN A 240 7.58 6.78 10.03
CA ASN A 240 8.11 5.74 10.89
C ASN A 240 7.74 6.09 12.34
N ASN A 241 7.14 5.14 13.07
CA ASN A 241 6.74 5.34 14.46
C ASN A 241 5.94 6.63 14.71
N GLY A 242 4.94 6.89 13.86
CA GLY A 242 4.10 8.09 13.95
C GLY A 242 4.77 9.38 13.43
N GLU A 243 6.08 9.38 13.17
CA GLU A 243 6.79 10.58 12.77
C GLU A 243 7.00 10.64 11.25
N CYS A 244 6.75 11.82 10.66
CA CYS A 244 7.06 12.06 9.25
C CYS A 244 8.57 12.31 9.06
N ILE A 245 9.29 11.28 8.65
CA ILE A 245 10.76 11.29 8.46
C ILE A 245 11.20 11.83 7.08
N LEU A 246 10.30 11.85 6.09
CA LEU A 246 10.60 12.38 4.75
C LEU A 246 9.34 12.91 4.06
N THR A 247 9.44 14.11 3.48
CA THR A 247 8.45 14.62 2.51
C THR A 247 9.13 14.79 1.16
N THR A 248 8.55 14.23 0.09
CA THR A 248 9.16 14.24 -1.24
C THR A 248 8.15 14.36 -2.37
N LYS A 249 8.60 14.91 -3.51
CA LYS A 249 7.85 14.94 -4.79
C LYS A 249 8.52 14.09 -5.87
N LYS A 250 9.48 13.25 -5.48
CA LYS A 250 10.17 12.32 -6.37
C LYS A 250 9.15 11.50 -7.15
N GLN A 251 9.38 11.29 -8.43
CA GLN A 251 8.59 10.36 -9.24
C GLN A 251 9.11 8.93 -9.10
N GLY A 252 8.19 7.96 -9.08
CA GLY A 252 8.51 6.54 -8.99
C GLY A 252 8.95 6.09 -7.60
N ARG A 253 9.74 5.02 -7.54
CA ARG A 253 10.15 4.36 -6.30
C ARG A 253 11.02 5.26 -5.41
N ILE A 254 10.66 5.37 -4.13
CA ILE A 254 11.57 5.81 -3.07
C ILE A 254 12.47 4.62 -2.72
N THR A 255 13.78 4.79 -2.81
CA THR A 255 14.76 3.71 -2.66
C THR A 255 14.97 3.36 -1.19
N ALA A 256 15.49 2.15 -0.94
CA ALA A 256 15.83 1.74 0.42
C ALA A 256 16.94 2.62 1.02
N GLU A 257 17.85 3.15 0.19
CA GLU A 257 18.89 4.08 0.64
C GLU A 257 18.30 5.42 1.08
N GLU A 258 17.37 5.98 0.32
CA GLU A 258 16.67 7.22 0.71
C GLU A 258 15.93 7.04 2.05
N ILE A 259 15.27 5.89 2.24
CA ILE A 259 14.58 5.56 3.50
C ILE A 259 15.57 5.44 4.66
N ARG A 260 16.68 4.69 4.49
CA ARG A 260 17.70 4.54 5.54
C ARG A 260 18.34 5.86 5.93
N ASN A 261 18.62 6.73 4.96
CA ASN A 261 19.16 8.05 5.23
C ASN A 261 18.17 8.90 6.02
N ALA A 262 16.86 8.79 5.72
CA ALA A 262 15.81 9.50 6.47
C ALA A 262 15.66 8.98 7.92
N LEU A 263 15.79 7.67 8.15
CA LEU A 263 15.73 7.06 9.49
C LEU A 263 16.93 7.39 10.39
N SER A 264 18.05 7.83 9.81
CA SER A 264 19.30 8.09 10.55
C SER A 264 19.45 9.55 10.99
N ASN A 265 18.50 10.43 10.65
CA ASN A 265 18.48 11.84 11.05
C ASN A 265 17.53 12.04 12.23
#